data_AF-A0A173XA59-F1
#
_entry.id   AF-A0A173XA59-F1
#
_cell.length_a   1.000
_cell.length_b   1.000
_cell.length_c   1.000
_cell.angle_alpha   90.00
_cell.angle_beta   90.00
_cell.angle_gamma   90.00
#
_symmetry.space_group_name_H-M   'P 1'
#
loop_
_entity.id
_entity.type
_entity.pdbx_description
1 polymer ?
#
loop_
_entity_poly.entity_id
_entity_poly.type
_entity_poly.pdbx_seq_one_letter_code
_entity_poly.pdbx_strand_id
1 'polypeptide(L)'
;MLCIYRSKANFAENMANNVKKRVKVPASTPKRKQRMVCLMSEEEVRIVDCYLKKYKITNKARWLRETVLTFIHQKMEEDYPTLFNEHDMRR
;
A
#
# COMPACT_ATOMS: atom_id res chain seq x y z
N MET A 1 6.42 2.06 -16.06
CA MET A 1 5.82 2.78 -14.91
C MET A 1 5.00 1.89 -13.96
N LEU A 2 4.84 0.59 -14.22
CA LEU A 2 4.04 -0.34 -13.39
C LEU A 2 4.86 -1.29 -12.48
N CYS A 3 6.17 -1.11 -12.35
CA CYS A 3 7.06 -2.13 -11.75
C CYS A 3 7.00 -2.30 -10.23
N ILE A 4 5.96 -1.79 -9.53
CA ILE A 4 5.87 -1.89 -8.06
C ILE A 4 4.56 -2.53 -7.59
N TYR A 5 3.59 -2.85 -8.46
CA TYR A 5 2.39 -3.57 -8.00
C TYR A 5 2.68 -5.07 -7.89
N ARG A 6 3.57 -5.39 -6.94
CA ARG A 6 3.97 -6.71 -6.53
C ARG A 6 2.73 -7.40 -5.96
N SER A 7 2.23 -8.38 -6.72
CA SER A 7 1.29 -9.47 -6.41
C SER A 7 0.46 -9.34 -5.13
N LYS A 8 -0.88 -9.50 -5.26
CA LYS A 8 -1.93 -9.46 -4.22
C LYS A 8 -1.75 -10.45 -3.03
N ALA A 9 -0.61 -11.13 -2.89
CA ALA A 9 -0.33 -12.07 -1.82
C ALA A 9 0.39 -11.41 -0.62
N ASN A 10 -0.28 -11.40 0.55
CA ASN A 10 0.19 -11.03 1.88
C ASN A 10 0.98 -9.71 2.01
N PHE A 11 0.26 -8.58 1.89
CA PHE A 11 0.77 -7.22 2.07
C PHE A 11 1.64 -7.02 3.32
N ALA A 12 1.20 -7.55 4.47
CA ALA A 12 1.93 -7.42 5.73
C ALA A 12 3.24 -8.24 5.76
N GLU A 13 3.23 -9.43 5.14
CA GLU A 13 4.39 -10.31 5.04
C GLU A 13 5.47 -9.73 4.10
N ASN A 14 5.05 -9.09 3.01
CA ASN A 14 5.93 -8.37 2.07
C ASN A 14 6.64 -7.17 2.73
N MET A 15 6.02 -6.55 3.74
CA MET A 15 6.65 -5.44 4.48
C MET A 15 7.64 -5.93 5.55
N ALA A 16 7.32 -7.05 6.22
CA ALA A 16 8.17 -7.66 7.24
C ALA A 16 9.50 -8.18 6.67
N ASN A 17 9.48 -8.75 5.46
CA ASN A 17 10.60 -9.52 4.88
C ASN A 17 11.72 -8.70 4.22
N ASN A 18 11.94 -7.45 4.62
CA ASN A 18 13.08 -6.68 4.13
C ASN A 18 14.27 -6.84 5.09
N VAL A 19 14.99 -7.96 4.94
CA VAL A 19 16.41 -8.05 5.30
C VAL A 19 17.10 -6.79 4.76
N LYS A 20 17.94 -6.16 5.58
CA LYS A 20 18.56 -4.82 5.44
C LYS A 20 19.43 -4.60 4.17
N LYS A 21 19.10 -5.15 3.00
CA LYS A 21 19.65 -4.69 1.73
C LYS A 21 19.01 -3.34 1.44
N ARG A 22 19.75 -2.25 1.70
CA ARG A 22 19.50 -0.96 1.05
C ARG A 22 19.60 -1.20 -0.45
N VAL A 23 18.47 -1.49 -1.09
CA VAL A 23 18.38 -1.48 -2.54
C VAL A 23 18.60 -0.03 -2.93
N LYS A 24 19.73 0.25 -3.58
CA LYS A 24 20.02 1.57 -4.16
C LYS A 24 18.90 1.82 -5.15
N VAL A 25 18.01 2.74 -4.81
CA VAL A 25 16.92 3.11 -5.71
C VAL A 25 17.57 3.75 -6.94
N PRO A 26 17.39 3.20 -8.14
CA PRO A 26 18.00 3.76 -9.34
C PRO A 26 17.53 5.20 -9.54
N ALA A 27 18.46 6.05 -10.01
CA ALA A 27 18.22 7.48 -10.22
C ALA A 27 17.08 7.78 -11.22
N SER A 28 16.67 6.78 -12.00
CA SER A 28 15.51 6.83 -12.91
C SER A 28 14.16 6.89 -12.18
N THR A 29 14.09 6.55 -10.89
CA THR A 29 12.85 6.68 -10.13
C THR A 29 12.58 8.14 -9.75
N PRO A 30 11.35 8.66 -9.99
CA PRO A 30 11.01 10.03 -9.63
C PRO A 30 11.17 10.28 -8.13
N LYS A 31 11.86 11.37 -7.76
CA LYS A 31 11.98 11.78 -6.35
C LYS A 31 10.61 12.22 -5.82
N ARG A 32 10.28 11.76 -4.61
CA ARG A 32 9.06 12.18 -3.90
C ARG A 32 9.23 13.62 -3.41
N LYS A 33 8.48 14.56 -3.99
CA LYS A 33 8.54 16.00 -3.64
C LYS A 33 7.34 16.50 -2.84
N GLN A 34 6.18 15.84 -2.96
CA GLN A 34 4.95 16.25 -2.29
C GLN A 34 4.87 15.70 -0.85
N ARG A 35 4.40 16.53 0.08
CA ARG A 35 4.22 16.18 1.49
C ARG A 35 2.75 15.94 1.78
N MET A 36 2.47 14.86 2.50
CA MET A 36 1.16 14.60 3.11
C MET A 36 1.37 14.46 4.62
N VAL A 37 0.48 15.06 5.40
CA VAL A 37 0.50 15.01 6.87
C VAL A 37 -0.85 14.43 7.32
N CYS A 38 -0.82 13.53 8.29
CA CYS A 38 -2.00 12.97 8.93
C CYS A 38 -1.90 13.24 10.44
N LEU A 39 -2.95 13.84 11.00
CA LEU A 39 -3.11 13.97 12.44
C LEU A 39 -4.02 12.84 12.90
N MET A 40 -3.66 12.20 14.00
CA MET A 40 -4.37 11.04 14.54
C MET A 40 -4.48 11.19 16.06
N SER A 41 -5.57 10.69 16.64
CA SER A 41 -5.75 10.60 18.08
C SER A 41 -4.83 9.54 18.71
N GLU A 42 -4.65 9.59 20.03
CA GLU A 42 -3.83 8.61 20.74
C GLU A 42 -4.35 7.17 20.58
N GLU A 43 -5.66 6.99 20.48
CA GLU A 43 -6.28 5.68 20.27
C GLU A 43 -5.96 5.12 18.87
N GLU A 44 -6.13 5.94 17.83
CA GLU A 44 -5.84 5.54 16.45
C GLU A 44 -4.34 5.20 16.29
N VAL A 45 -3.46 5.99 16.91
CA VAL A 45 -2.02 5.72 16.92
C VAL A 45 -1.71 4.39 17.60
N ARG A 46 -2.36 4.08 18.73
CA ARG A 46 -2.17 2.78 19.43
C ARG A 46 -2.57 1.60 18.56
N ILE A 47 -3.70 1.69 17.84
CA ILE A 47 -4.16 0.65 16.92
C ILE A 47 -3.12 0.42 15.81
N VAL A 48 -2.65 1.51 15.19
CA VAL A 48 -1.63 1.44 14.14
C VAL A 48 -0.34 0.82 14.66
N ASP A 49 0.16 1.26 15.80
CA ASP A 49 1.43 0.76 16.34
C ASP A 49 1.34 -0.71 16.76
N CYS A 50 0.19 -1.15 17.28
CA CYS A 50 -0.07 -2.56 17.57
C CYS A 50 -0.02 -3.41 16.29
N TYR A 51 -0.64 -2.95 15.20
CA TYR A 51 -0.60 -3.62 13.90
C TYR A 51 0.84 -3.72 13.37
N LEU A 52 1.57 -2.59 13.35
CA LEU A 52 2.95 -2.55 12.87
C LEU A 52 3.85 -3.49 13.67
N LYS A 53 3.68 -3.54 15.00
CA LYS A 53 4.42 -4.43 15.88
C LYS A 53 4.11 -5.90 15.60
N LYS A 54 2.83 -6.26 15.44
CA LYS A 54 2.38 -7.63 15.15
C LYS A 54 3.05 -8.19 13.89
N TYR A 55 3.14 -7.38 12.84
CA TYR A 55 3.73 -7.77 11.56
C TYR A 55 5.20 -7.36 11.41
N LYS A 56 5.86 -6.89 12.48
CA LYS A 56 7.28 -6.48 12.49
C LYS A 56 7.62 -5.44 11.41
N ILE A 57 6.69 -4.53 11.13
CA ILE A 57 6.87 -3.47 10.13
C ILE A 57 7.61 -2.31 10.78
N THR A 58 8.81 -2.01 10.29
CA THR A 58 9.68 -0.96 10.85
C THR A 58 9.51 0.40 10.19
N ASN A 59 9.02 0.45 8.94
CA ASN A 59 8.88 1.69 8.18
C ASN A 59 7.40 2.12 8.08
N LYS A 60 6.94 2.86 9.09
CA LYS A 60 5.56 3.39 9.19
C LYS A 60 5.17 4.25 7.99
N ALA A 61 6.07 5.11 7.50
CA ALA A 61 5.78 6.00 6.36
C ALA A 61 5.63 5.23 5.04
N ARG A 62 6.42 4.16 4.83
CA ARG A 62 6.26 3.27 3.68
C ARG A 62 4.93 2.53 3.76
N TRP A 63 4.63 1.95 4.92
CA TRP A 63 3.39 1.24 5.15
C TRP A 63 2.18 2.11 4.85
N LEU A 64 2.11 3.31 5.45
CA LEU A 64 0.98 4.22 5.26
C LEU A 64 0.77 4.57 3.77
N ARG A 65 1.85 4.89 3.04
CA ARG A 65 1.74 5.21 1.61
C ARG A 65 1.26 4.03 0.78
N GLU A 66 1.82 2.84 0.99
CA GLU A 66 1.43 1.65 0.24
C GLU A 66 -0.03 1.29 0.57
N THR A 67 -0.45 1.38 1.84
CA THR A 67 -1.84 1.10 2.24
C THR A 67 -2.83 2.02 1.55
N VAL A 68 -2.58 3.34 1.59
CA VAL A 68 -3.46 4.34 0.96
C VAL A 68 -3.52 4.14 -0.54
N LEU A 69 -2.38 3.93 -1.21
CA LEU A 69 -2.34 3.71 -2.65
C LEU A 69 -3.04 2.42 -3.06
N THR A 70 -2.79 1.32 -2.35
CA THR A 70 -3.46 0.04 -2.61
C THR A 70 -4.97 0.15 -2.42
N PHE A 71 -5.43 0.82 -1.36
CA PHE A 71 -6.85 1.03 -1.14
C PHE A 71 -7.50 1.84 -2.27
N ILE A 72 -6.89 2.97 -2.68
CA ILE A 72 -7.39 3.78 -3.79
C ILE A 72 -7.42 2.96 -5.08
N HIS A 73 -6.36 2.21 -5.40
CA HIS A 73 -6.33 1.38 -6.60
C HIS A 73 -7.42 0.31 -6.61
N GLN A 74 -7.64 -0.38 -5.49
CA GLN A 74 -8.70 -1.38 -5.37
C GLN A 74 -10.08 -0.74 -5.56
N LYS A 75 -10.31 0.43 -4.94
CA LYS A 75 -11.56 1.17 -5.11
C LYS A 75 -11.78 1.63 -6.54
N MET A 76 -10.73 2.16 -7.19
CA MET A 76 -10.81 2.56 -8.59
C MET A 76 -11.00 1.39 -9.55
N GLU A 77 -10.50 0.19 -9.23
CA GLU A 77 -10.76 -1.05 -9.99
C GLU A 77 -12.22 -1.49 -9.82
N GLU A 78 -12.76 -1.43 -8.59
CA GLU A 78 -14.15 -1.78 -8.27
C GLU A 78 -15.16 -0.82 -8.92
N ASP A 79 -14.89 0.49 -8.84
CA ASP A 79 -15.77 1.54 -9.37
C ASP A 79 -15.61 1.75 -10.88
N TYR A 80 -14.72 0.99 -11.54
CA TYR A 80 -14.51 1.12 -12.97
C TYR A 80 -15.75 0.61 -13.71
N PRO A 81 -16.46 1.47 -14.47
CA PRO A 81 -17.70 1.08 -15.12
C PRO A 81 -17.42 -0.01 -16.17
N THR A 82 -17.88 -1.23 -15.91
CA THR A 82 -17.78 -2.33 -16.85
C THR A 82 -18.93 -2.24 -17.85
N LEU A 83 -18.62 -2.50 -19.13
CA LEU A 83 -19.60 -2.52 -20.23
C LEU A 83 -20.75 -3.52 -20.02
N PHE A 84 -20.51 -4.53 -19.18
CA PHE A 84 -21.45 -5.57 -18.80
C PHE A 84 -21.41 -5.69 -17.27
N ASN A 85 -22.56 -5.89 -16.63
CA ASN A 85 -22.58 -6.25 -15.22
C ASN A 85 -22.12 -7.71 -15.06
N GLU A 86 -21.68 -8.14 -13.88
CA GLU A 86 -21.30 -9.55 -13.64
C GLU A 86 -22.40 -10.55 -14.03
N HIS A 87 -23.66 -10.11 -13.95
CA HIS A 87 -24.83 -10.87 -14.37
C HIS A 87 -24.94 -11.04 -15.89
N ASP A 88 -24.43 -10.10 -16.68
CA ASP A 88 -24.51 -10.09 -18.15
C ASP A 88 -23.39 -10.93 -18.80
N MET A 89 -22.26 -11.15 -18.11
CA MET A 89 -21.13 -11.95 -18.62
C MET A 89 -21.31 -13.47 -18.50
N ARG A 90 -22.32 -13.93 -17.74
CA ARG A 90 -22.50 -15.35 -17.38
C ARG A 90 -23.57 -16.07 -18.22
N ARG A 91 -23.90 -15.53 -19.40
CA ARG A 91 -24.98 -16.03 -20.27
C ARG A 91 -24.44 -16.62 -21.56
#